data_AF-A0AA41R8I1-F1
#
_entry.id   AF-A0AA41R8I1-F1
#
_cell.length_a   1.000
_cell.length_b   1.000
_cell.length_c   1.000
_cell.angle_alpha   90.00
_cell.angle_beta   90.00
_cell.angle_gamma   90.00
#
_symmetry.space_group_name_H-M   'P 1'
#
loop_
_entity.id
_entity.type
_entity.pdbx_description
1 polymer ?
#
loop_
_entity_poly.entity_id
_entity_poly.type
_entity_poly.pdbx_seq_one_letter_code
_entity_poly.pdbx_strand_id
1 'polypeptide(L)'
;NDFWAVSLPNDLATSSPRSPSLFAYHAALVLLDAKALFSKIKVADLLDPSMHANRAAVERHHLFPKGFLSKQKITGIRDTNQIANYALVEWGDNANISDQAPADYLPNMKARFKEMELERMYRLHALPANWEHLDYRDFLEKRRELMAQVIAEGYSTLVAEKIGEDLEEVEIDLSKLVLNGESEAVEFKSTLRTNLHTGDKDARMELAVLKTLSGFLNTNGGMLIIGLSDDGTPVGIQADDFTNEDKMSLHLVNIVKSRMGIQAMTSLHAHFDDHDDCRVMVIKCRKSPTPIFLKDGNTERFFIRTGPSTTELSASQTQEYIKQRFMG
;
A
#
# COMPACT_ATOMS: atom_id res chain seq x y z
N ASN A 1 -6.53 -21.13 -8.45
CA ASN A 1 -5.57 -20.08 -8.84
C ASN A 1 -4.19 -20.70 -8.75
N ASP A 2 -3.66 -21.15 -9.89
CA ASP A 2 -2.56 -22.14 -9.95
C ASP A 2 -1.20 -21.57 -9.53
N PHE A 3 -1.09 -20.24 -9.48
CA PHE A 3 0.11 -19.55 -9.04
C PHE A 3 0.52 -19.91 -7.60
N TRP A 4 -0.42 -19.82 -6.64
CA TRP A 4 -0.14 -20.04 -5.22
C TRP A 4 0.13 -21.50 -4.86
N ALA A 5 -0.57 -22.42 -5.54
CA ALA A 5 -0.49 -23.84 -5.25
C ALA A 5 0.64 -24.55 -6.01
N VAL A 6 1.08 -24.02 -7.15
CA VAL A 6 2.04 -24.72 -8.05
C VAL A 6 3.24 -23.85 -8.38
N SER A 7 3.06 -22.64 -8.94
CA SER A 7 4.19 -21.84 -9.42
C SER A 7 5.09 -21.35 -8.27
N LEU A 8 4.52 -20.73 -7.25
CA LEU A 8 5.30 -20.13 -6.16
C LEU A 8 6.03 -21.16 -5.27
N PRO A 9 5.43 -22.31 -4.89
CA PRO A 9 6.18 -23.38 -4.22
C PRO A 9 7.38 -23.89 -5.03
N ASN A 10 7.26 -23.93 -6.37
CA ASN A 10 8.37 -24.28 -7.25
C ASN A 10 9.45 -23.19 -7.28
N ASP A 11 9.08 -21.91 -7.30
CA ASP A 11 10.05 -20.81 -7.25
C ASP A 11 10.78 -20.72 -5.90
N LEU A 12 10.15 -21.18 -4.82
CA LEU A 12 10.76 -21.31 -3.49
C LEU A 12 11.74 -22.50 -3.40
N ALA A 13 11.80 -23.39 -4.40
CA ALA A 13 12.69 -24.54 -4.50
C ALA A 13 14.14 -24.15 -4.88
N THR A 14 14.72 -23.17 -4.21
CA THR A 14 16.05 -22.65 -4.53
C THR A 14 16.94 -22.48 -3.31
N SER A 15 18.24 -22.54 -3.55
CA SER A 15 19.28 -22.27 -2.55
C SER A 15 19.88 -20.87 -2.66
N SER A 16 19.30 -20.01 -3.52
CA SER A 16 19.77 -18.65 -3.69
C SER A 16 19.50 -17.83 -2.42
N PRO A 17 20.50 -17.14 -1.84
CA PRO A 17 20.31 -16.29 -0.67
C PRO A 17 19.51 -15.01 -0.96
N ARG A 18 19.29 -14.71 -2.26
CA ARG A 18 18.50 -13.59 -2.78
C ARG A 18 17.61 -14.12 -3.91
N SER A 19 16.31 -14.17 -3.68
CA SER A 19 15.32 -14.49 -4.70
C SER A 19 14.06 -13.64 -4.48
N PRO A 20 13.30 -13.33 -5.55
CA PRO A 20 12.03 -12.62 -5.42
C PRO A 20 11.08 -13.31 -4.44
N SER A 21 10.98 -14.65 -4.49
CA SER A 21 10.09 -15.42 -3.61
C SER A 21 10.51 -15.38 -2.14
N LEU A 22 11.83 -15.33 -1.84
CA LEU A 22 12.31 -15.12 -0.47
C LEU A 22 11.96 -13.73 0.05
N PHE A 23 12.12 -12.70 -0.77
CA PHE A 23 11.76 -11.33 -0.39
C PHE A 23 10.26 -11.18 -0.20
N ALA A 24 9.44 -11.80 -1.06
CA ALA A 24 7.99 -11.86 -0.89
C ALA A 24 7.60 -12.54 0.42
N TYR A 25 8.26 -13.63 0.80
CA TYR A 25 8.04 -14.30 2.09
C TYR A 25 8.37 -13.39 3.28
N HIS A 26 9.54 -12.73 3.26
CA HIS A 26 9.90 -11.79 4.33
C HIS A 26 8.94 -10.58 4.40
N ALA A 27 8.52 -10.05 3.26
CA ALA A 27 7.53 -8.97 3.21
C ALA A 27 6.19 -9.41 3.81
N ALA A 28 5.72 -10.62 3.51
CA ALA A 28 4.50 -11.16 4.10
C ALA A 28 4.60 -11.31 5.63
N LEU A 29 5.76 -11.76 6.14
CA LEU A 29 6.01 -11.78 7.59
C LEU A 29 5.95 -10.38 8.23
N VAL A 30 6.45 -9.36 7.54
CA VAL A 30 6.36 -7.96 8.00
C VAL A 30 4.91 -7.49 8.01
N LEU A 31 4.18 -7.70 6.93
CA LEU A 31 2.78 -7.29 6.78
C LEU A 31 1.85 -7.96 7.80
N LEU A 32 2.11 -9.22 8.14
CA LEU A 32 1.33 -9.99 9.12
C LEU A 32 1.79 -9.77 10.58
N ASP A 33 2.64 -8.77 10.80
CA ASP A 33 3.21 -8.41 12.10
C ASP A 33 3.87 -9.60 12.83
N ALA A 34 4.62 -10.42 12.07
CA ALA A 34 5.29 -11.58 12.61
C ALA A 34 6.52 -11.20 13.45
N LYS A 35 6.75 -11.95 14.52
CA LYS A 35 8.01 -11.94 15.28
C LYS A 35 9.00 -12.92 14.67
N ALA A 36 10.30 -12.71 14.86
CA ALA A 36 11.30 -13.72 14.51
C ALA A 36 11.03 -15.04 15.25
N LEU A 37 11.45 -16.16 14.66
CA LEU A 37 11.11 -17.48 15.18
C LEU A 37 11.74 -17.67 16.56
N PHE A 38 10.91 -18.08 17.51
CA PHE A 38 11.23 -18.16 18.95
C PHE A 38 11.72 -16.85 19.56
N SER A 39 11.38 -15.68 18.99
CA SER A 39 11.77 -14.36 19.49
C SER A 39 10.56 -13.51 19.93
N LYS A 40 10.84 -12.48 20.74
CA LYS A 40 9.87 -11.39 21.00
C LYS A 40 10.00 -10.22 20.03
N ILE A 41 11.07 -10.16 19.22
CA ILE A 41 11.40 -9.08 18.29
C ILE A 41 10.62 -9.25 16.98
N LYS A 42 10.09 -8.15 16.41
CA LYS A 42 9.36 -8.19 15.14
C LYS A 42 10.31 -8.38 13.97
N VAL A 43 9.85 -9.05 12.91
CA VAL A 43 10.63 -9.19 11.67
C VAL A 43 10.90 -7.83 11.01
N ALA A 44 9.97 -6.88 11.12
CA ALA A 44 10.13 -5.52 10.61
C ALA A 44 11.35 -4.80 11.21
N ASP A 45 11.48 -4.83 12.54
CA ASP A 45 12.58 -4.18 13.27
C ASP A 45 13.96 -4.75 12.88
N LEU A 46 14.01 -6.00 12.42
CA LEU A 46 15.25 -6.69 12.03
C LEU A 46 15.66 -6.37 10.59
N LEU A 47 14.71 -6.00 9.76
CA LEU A 47 14.93 -5.66 8.35
C LEU A 47 15.11 -4.16 8.13
N ASP A 48 14.88 -3.33 9.15
CA ASP A 48 15.07 -1.88 9.10
C ASP A 48 16.58 -1.52 9.02
N PRO A 49 17.05 -0.96 7.89
CA PRO A 49 18.45 -0.60 7.70
C PRO A 49 18.90 0.62 8.52
N SER A 50 17.97 1.39 9.10
CA SER A 50 18.25 2.58 9.92
C SER A 50 18.48 2.25 11.40
N MET A 51 18.03 1.08 11.84
CA MET A 51 18.24 0.56 13.18
C MET A 51 19.66 0.01 13.31
N HIS A 52 20.63 0.88 13.53
CA HIS A 52 21.98 0.48 13.97
C HIS A 52 21.96 -0.01 15.42
N ALA A 53 21.32 -1.15 15.67
CA ALA A 53 21.44 -1.84 16.95
C ALA A 53 22.85 -2.45 17.06
N ASN A 54 23.51 -2.19 18.19
CA ASN A 54 24.79 -2.81 18.52
C ASN A 54 24.64 -4.34 18.52
N ARG A 55 25.19 -4.99 17.48
CA ARG A 55 25.18 -6.43 17.15
C ARG A 55 23.87 -6.91 16.51
N ALA A 56 24.01 -7.64 15.40
CA ALA A 56 22.93 -8.32 14.69
C ALA A 56 22.16 -9.25 15.66
N ALA A 57 21.04 -8.77 16.19
CA ALA A 57 20.28 -9.50 17.21
C ALA A 57 19.69 -10.82 16.67
N VAL A 58 19.53 -10.94 15.34
CA VAL A 58 18.89 -12.08 14.66
C VAL A 58 19.65 -12.44 13.38
N GLU A 59 19.78 -13.74 13.11
CA GLU A 59 20.45 -14.31 11.94
C GLU A 59 19.57 -15.36 11.26
N ARG A 60 19.90 -15.68 10.00
CA ARG A 60 19.29 -16.83 9.30
C ARG A 60 19.93 -18.11 9.82
N HIS A 61 19.12 -18.99 10.37
CA HIS A 61 19.57 -20.31 10.80
C HIS A 61 18.79 -21.42 10.10
N HIS A 62 19.44 -22.56 9.90
CA HIS A 62 18.82 -23.76 9.36
C HIS A 62 17.92 -24.42 10.41
N LEU A 63 16.66 -24.68 10.05
CA LEU A 63 15.74 -25.44 10.88
C LEU A 63 16.18 -26.89 11.03
N PHE A 64 16.75 -27.46 9.96
CA PHE A 64 17.50 -28.71 10.01
C PHE A 64 18.99 -28.35 9.86
N PRO A 65 19.76 -28.30 10.97
CA PRO A 65 21.14 -27.85 10.93
C PRO A 65 22.03 -28.68 10.02
N LYS A 66 23.06 -28.05 9.46
CA LYS A 66 23.97 -28.73 8.53
C LYS A 66 24.68 -29.93 9.12
N GLY A 67 25.16 -29.85 10.37
CA GLY A 67 25.79 -30.99 11.01
C GLY A 67 24.83 -32.15 11.26
N PHE A 68 23.55 -31.88 11.52
CA PHE A 68 22.50 -32.90 11.59
C PHE A 68 22.26 -33.55 10.22
N LEU A 69 22.06 -32.74 9.17
CA LEU A 69 21.83 -33.22 7.80
C LEU A 69 23.02 -34.04 7.25
N SER A 70 24.24 -33.64 7.58
CA SER A 70 25.46 -34.37 7.21
C SER A 70 25.48 -35.80 7.74
N LYS A 71 25.02 -36.02 8.98
CA LYS A 71 24.88 -37.37 9.57
C LYS A 71 23.88 -38.25 8.81
N GLN A 72 22.90 -37.63 8.15
CA GLN A 72 21.94 -38.28 7.26
C GLN A 72 22.44 -38.40 5.81
N LYS A 73 23.71 -38.09 5.56
CA LYS A 73 24.36 -38.11 4.23
C LYS A 73 23.80 -37.05 3.26
N ILE A 74 23.18 -35.99 3.78
CA ILE A 74 22.72 -34.84 3.01
C ILE A 74 23.77 -33.73 3.16
N THR A 75 24.75 -33.73 2.26
CA THR A 75 25.92 -32.83 2.32
C THR A 75 25.94 -31.79 1.20
N GLY A 76 25.07 -31.93 0.21
CA GLY A 76 24.97 -31.00 -0.91
C GLY A 76 24.63 -29.58 -0.45
N ILE A 77 25.41 -28.59 -0.87
CA ILE A 77 25.16 -27.18 -0.50
C ILE A 77 23.79 -26.73 -1.03
N ARG A 78 23.43 -27.15 -2.24
CA ARG A 78 22.12 -26.85 -2.84
C ARG A 78 20.96 -27.48 -2.05
N ASP A 79 21.18 -28.64 -1.44
CA ASP A 79 20.16 -29.36 -0.68
C ASP A 79 20.02 -28.80 0.74
N THR A 80 21.13 -28.43 1.37
CA THR A 80 21.15 -27.92 2.75
C THR A 80 20.75 -26.44 2.85
N ASN A 81 21.15 -25.60 1.90
CA ASN A 81 20.85 -24.16 1.87
C ASN A 81 19.51 -23.83 1.17
N GLN A 82 18.52 -24.72 1.23
CA GLN A 82 17.19 -24.44 0.70
C GLN A 82 16.56 -23.27 1.47
N ILE A 83 15.89 -22.35 0.77
CA ILE A 83 15.15 -21.23 1.40
C ILE A 83 14.19 -21.76 2.48
N ALA A 84 13.47 -22.84 2.17
CA ALA A 84 12.55 -23.48 3.11
C ALA A 84 13.24 -24.21 4.27
N ASN A 85 14.57 -24.26 4.34
CA ASN A 85 15.29 -24.69 5.53
C ASN A 85 15.69 -23.51 6.43
N TYR A 86 15.49 -22.25 6.03
CA TYR A 86 15.90 -21.10 6.85
C TYR A 86 14.76 -20.50 7.67
N ALA A 87 15.12 -19.95 8.83
CA ALA A 87 14.30 -19.04 9.61
C ALA A 87 15.17 -17.92 10.21
N LEU A 88 14.55 -16.77 10.51
CA LEU A 88 15.17 -15.70 11.29
C LEU A 88 15.04 -16.06 12.77
N VAL A 89 16.17 -16.24 13.47
CA VAL A 89 16.25 -16.57 14.90
C VAL A 89 17.25 -15.67 15.61
N GLU A 90 17.07 -15.44 16.90
CA GLU A 90 18.04 -14.65 17.68
C GLU A 90 19.43 -15.27 17.67
N TRP A 91 20.48 -14.44 17.67
CA TRP A 91 21.87 -14.89 17.63
C TRP A 91 22.21 -15.86 18.79
N GLY A 92 21.69 -15.60 19.99
CA GLY A 92 21.88 -16.49 21.13
C GLY A 92 21.21 -17.86 20.92
N ASP A 93 20.01 -17.87 20.33
CA ASP A 93 19.30 -19.11 20.00
C ASP A 93 20.00 -19.87 18.86
N ASN A 94 20.50 -19.14 17.86
CA ASN A 94 21.32 -19.70 16.78
C ASN A 94 22.51 -20.50 17.34
N ALA A 95 23.28 -19.89 18.25
CA ALA A 95 24.42 -20.54 18.90
C ALA A 95 24.02 -21.76 19.73
N ASN A 96 22.87 -21.72 20.42
CA ASN A 96 22.37 -22.82 21.23
C ASN A 96 21.85 -24.01 20.40
N ILE A 97 21.23 -23.75 19.26
CA ILE A 97 20.73 -24.81 18.36
C ILE A 97 21.90 -25.60 17.78
N SER A 98 22.94 -24.91 17.28
CA SER A 98 24.15 -25.55 16.73
C SER A 98 23.79 -26.68 15.73
N ASP A 99 24.36 -27.88 15.89
CA ASP A 99 24.12 -29.05 15.03
C ASP A 99 23.09 -30.05 15.58
N GLN A 100 22.22 -29.62 16.51
CA GLN A 100 21.22 -30.48 17.14
C GLN A 100 20.09 -30.86 16.18
N ALA A 101 19.45 -32.01 16.39
CA ALA A 101 18.25 -32.34 15.63
C ALA A 101 17.09 -31.44 16.07
N PRO A 102 16.13 -31.12 15.18
CA PRO A 102 14.89 -30.41 15.54
C PRO A 102 14.21 -30.95 16.81
N ALA A 103 14.11 -32.28 16.92
CA ALA A 103 13.48 -32.93 18.07
C ALA A 103 14.22 -32.70 19.39
N ASP A 104 15.52 -32.41 19.34
CA ASP A 104 16.35 -32.19 20.53
C ASP A 104 16.27 -30.75 21.02
N TYR A 105 16.36 -29.77 20.10
CA TYR A 105 16.41 -28.35 20.49
C TYR A 105 15.02 -27.72 20.66
N LEU A 106 13.99 -28.20 19.94
CA LEU A 106 12.67 -27.59 19.96
C LEU A 106 11.97 -27.60 21.31
N PRO A 107 12.03 -28.66 22.15
CA PRO A 107 11.37 -28.65 23.46
C PRO A 107 11.80 -27.46 24.32
N ASN A 108 13.11 -27.16 24.33
CA ASN A 108 13.67 -26.02 25.08
C ASN A 108 13.19 -24.67 24.51
N MET A 109 13.07 -24.56 23.18
CA MET A 109 12.58 -23.35 22.53
C MET A 109 11.09 -23.13 22.76
N LYS A 110 10.28 -24.19 22.63
CA LYS A 110 8.82 -24.18 22.84
C LYS A 110 8.46 -23.80 24.29
N ALA A 111 9.22 -24.26 25.28
CA ALA A 111 8.97 -24.00 26.71
C ALA A 111 8.95 -22.50 27.09
N ARG A 112 9.49 -21.61 26.24
CA ARG A 112 9.50 -20.15 26.45
C ARG A 112 8.18 -19.45 26.12
N PHE A 113 7.26 -20.14 25.43
CA PHE A 113 6.07 -19.54 24.84
C PHE A 113 4.80 -20.28 25.24
N LYS A 114 3.67 -19.57 25.24
CA LYS A 114 2.36 -20.20 25.44
C LYS A 114 1.89 -20.89 24.16
N GLU A 115 0.99 -21.87 24.30
CA GLU A 115 0.46 -22.65 23.17
C GLU A 115 -0.09 -21.77 22.04
N MET A 116 -0.96 -20.80 22.35
CA MET A 116 -1.50 -19.86 21.35
C MET A 116 -0.42 -19.02 20.65
N GLU A 117 0.67 -18.68 21.36
CA GLU A 117 1.81 -17.96 20.75
C GLU A 117 2.58 -18.88 19.80
N LEU A 118 2.77 -20.15 20.17
CA LEU A 118 3.42 -21.16 19.34
C LEU A 118 2.59 -21.49 18.10
N GLU A 119 1.28 -21.67 18.24
CA GLU A 119 0.37 -21.92 17.11
C GLU A 119 0.44 -20.78 16.09
N ARG A 120 0.32 -19.53 16.56
CA ARG A 120 0.45 -18.34 15.70
C ARG A 120 1.84 -18.29 15.06
N MET A 121 2.89 -18.54 15.83
CA MET A 121 4.26 -18.53 15.33
C MET A 121 4.49 -19.59 14.26
N TYR A 122 3.99 -20.82 14.46
CA TYR A 122 4.14 -21.92 13.52
C TYR A 122 3.39 -21.64 12.22
N ARG A 123 2.17 -21.10 12.33
CA ARG A 123 1.40 -20.63 11.16
C ARG A 123 2.17 -19.58 10.37
N LEU A 124 2.64 -18.51 11.02
CA LEU A 124 3.32 -17.41 10.34
C LEU A 124 4.68 -17.85 9.75
N HIS A 125 5.43 -18.72 10.43
CA HIS A 125 6.72 -19.24 9.94
C HIS A 125 6.61 -20.46 9.03
N ALA A 126 5.39 -20.78 8.58
CA ALA A 126 5.09 -21.87 7.66
C ALA A 126 5.63 -23.22 8.13
N LEU A 127 5.52 -23.52 9.43
CA LEU A 127 6.00 -24.76 10.03
C LEU A 127 4.87 -25.80 10.07
N PRO A 128 5.01 -26.95 9.38
CA PRO A 128 4.06 -28.04 9.50
C PRO A 128 3.94 -28.53 10.95
N ALA A 129 2.78 -29.09 11.33
CA ALA A 129 2.65 -29.76 12.61
C ALA A 129 3.65 -30.93 12.71
N ASN A 130 4.30 -31.07 13.88
CA ASN A 130 5.30 -32.12 14.16
C ASN A 130 6.44 -32.19 13.13
N TRP A 131 6.83 -31.04 12.56
CA TRP A 131 7.86 -30.97 11.52
C TRP A 131 9.21 -31.51 11.96
N GLU A 132 9.50 -31.54 13.27
CA GLU A 132 10.71 -32.11 13.84
C GLU A 132 10.87 -33.62 13.63
N HIS A 133 9.79 -34.30 13.26
CA HIS A 133 9.75 -35.73 12.99
C HIS A 133 9.55 -36.06 11.50
N LEU A 134 9.45 -35.05 10.64
CA LEU A 134 9.36 -35.25 9.19
C LEU A 134 10.74 -35.58 8.59
N ASP A 135 10.73 -36.38 7.52
CA ASP A 135 11.89 -36.45 6.64
C ASP A 135 12.22 -35.06 6.08
N TYR A 136 13.50 -34.76 5.89
CA TYR A 136 13.95 -33.44 5.47
C TYR A 136 13.34 -33.02 4.12
N ARG A 137 13.17 -33.94 3.16
CA ARG A 137 12.59 -33.62 1.85
C ARG A 137 11.10 -33.35 1.95
N ASP A 138 10.38 -34.17 2.71
CA ASP A 138 8.95 -33.99 2.97
C ASP A 138 8.69 -32.68 3.71
N PHE A 139 9.56 -32.33 4.66
CA PHE A 139 9.52 -31.05 5.35
C PHE A 139 9.66 -29.88 4.37
N LEU A 140 10.66 -29.92 3.48
CA LEU A 140 10.88 -28.84 2.51
C LEU A 140 9.71 -28.68 1.54
N GLU A 141 9.08 -29.77 1.10
CA GLU A 141 7.91 -29.73 0.23
C GLU A 141 6.72 -29.08 0.95
N LYS A 142 6.31 -29.62 2.09
CA LYS A 142 5.19 -29.08 2.89
C LYS A 142 5.42 -27.63 3.32
N ARG A 143 6.63 -27.29 3.74
CA ARG A 143 6.96 -25.93 4.15
C ARG A 143 6.86 -24.96 3.00
N ARG A 144 7.25 -25.32 1.77
CA ARG A 144 7.13 -24.43 0.59
C ARG A 144 5.67 -24.12 0.25
N GLU A 145 4.78 -25.11 0.38
CA GLU A 145 3.34 -24.91 0.22
C GLU A 145 2.80 -23.94 1.27
N LEU A 146 3.15 -24.14 2.54
CA LEU A 146 2.74 -23.25 3.64
C LEU A 146 3.33 -21.84 3.49
N MET A 147 4.58 -21.72 3.05
CA MET A 147 5.21 -20.42 2.78
C MET A 147 4.45 -19.67 1.68
N ALA A 148 4.03 -20.37 0.62
CA ALA A 148 3.21 -19.77 -0.44
C ALA A 148 1.85 -19.30 0.10
N GLN A 149 1.24 -20.02 1.03
CA GLN A 149 0.01 -19.59 1.72
C GLN A 149 0.23 -18.35 2.59
N VAL A 150 1.34 -18.27 3.33
CA VAL A 150 1.70 -17.07 4.11
C VAL A 150 1.92 -15.87 3.20
N ILE A 151 2.59 -16.06 2.05
CA ILE A 151 2.75 -14.99 1.05
C ILE A 151 1.39 -14.56 0.50
N ALA A 152 0.50 -15.50 0.19
CA ALA A 152 -0.85 -15.19 -0.29
C ALA A 152 -1.66 -14.42 0.76
N GLU A 153 -1.52 -14.76 2.05
CA GLU A 153 -2.16 -14.05 3.15
C GLU A 153 -1.62 -12.62 3.29
N GLY A 154 -0.29 -12.44 3.30
CA GLY A 154 0.32 -11.10 3.34
C GLY A 154 -0.01 -10.27 2.09
N TYR A 155 -0.06 -10.90 0.92
CA TYR A 155 -0.56 -10.23 -0.30
C TYR A 155 -2.02 -9.81 -0.14
N SER A 156 -2.84 -10.66 0.48
CA SER A 156 -4.24 -10.35 0.76
C SER A 156 -4.38 -9.21 1.75
N THR A 157 -3.42 -8.95 2.65
CA THR A 157 -3.45 -7.73 3.48
C THR A 157 -3.19 -6.48 2.66
N LEU A 158 -2.31 -6.52 1.65
CA LEU A 158 -2.15 -5.38 0.73
C LEU A 158 -3.38 -5.16 -0.14
N VAL A 159 -4.05 -6.25 -0.53
CA VAL A 159 -5.34 -6.18 -1.21
C VAL A 159 -6.42 -5.73 -0.24
N ALA A 160 -6.38 -6.12 1.04
CA ALA A 160 -7.32 -5.73 2.10
C ALA A 160 -7.03 -4.37 2.73
N GLU A 161 -5.83 -3.81 2.55
CA GLU A 161 -5.45 -2.43 2.86
C GLU A 161 -5.74 -1.55 1.65
N LYS A 162 -5.57 -2.06 0.41
CA LYS A 162 -6.21 -1.45 -0.77
C LYS A 162 -7.71 -1.42 -0.58
N ILE A 163 -8.34 -2.55 -0.28
CA ILE A 163 -9.76 -2.68 0.06
C ILE A 163 -10.05 -2.07 1.45
N GLY A 164 -9.07 -1.75 2.29
CA GLY A 164 -9.29 -1.12 3.61
C GLY A 164 -9.28 0.40 3.52
N GLU A 165 -8.53 0.92 2.55
CA GLU A 165 -8.60 2.28 2.03
C GLU A 165 -9.68 2.43 0.93
N ASP A 166 -10.14 1.33 0.33
CA ASP A 166 -11.19 1.25 -0.70
C ASP A 166 -12.51 0.62 -0.16
N LEU A 167 -12.65 0.33 1.14
CA LEU A 167 -13.93 -0.01 1.83
C LEU A 167 -14.51 1.22 2.50
N GLU A 168 -14.48 2.34 1.78
CA GLU A 168 -15.72 3.01 1.39
C GLU A 168 -15.61 3.35 -0.11
N GLU A 169 -15.69 2.34 -0.98
CA GLU A 169 -16.69 2.41 -2.03
C GLU A 169 -18.00 1.88 -1.42
N VAL A 170 -18.61 2.73 -0.57
CA VAL A 170 -20.02 3.01 -0.82
C VAL A 170 -20.01 3.42 -2.29
N GLU A 171 -20.59 2.61 -3.16
CA GLU A 171 -20.89 3.02 -4.54
C GLU A 171 -21.38 4.46 -4.42
N ILE A 172 -20.55 5.42 -4.86
CA ILE A 172 -20.78 6.83 -4.57
C ILE A 172 -22.11 7.11 -5.23
N ASP A 173 -23.16 7.20 -4.42
CA ASP A 173 -24.49 7.49 -4.91
C ASP A 173 -24.47 8.96 -5.30
N LEU A 174 -24.03 9.20 -6.53
CA LEU A 174 -23.85 10.51 -7.11
C LEU A 174 -25.16 11.30 -6.98
N SER A 175 -26.30 10.62 -7.12
CA SER A 175 -27.62 11.22 -6.89
C SER A 175 -27.77 11.76 -5.46
N LYS A 176 -27.33 11.02 -4.42
CA LYS A 176 -27.32 11.54 -3.04
C LYS A 176 -26.34 12.68 -2.83
N LEU A 177 -25.17 12.66 -3.46
CA LEU A 177 -24.21 13.76 -3.38
C LEU A 177 -24.78 15.03 -4.00
N VAL A 178 -25.40 14.92 -5.17
CA VAL A 178 -26.05 16.04 -5.85
C VAL A 178 -27.22 16.57 -5.02
N LEU A 179 -28.05 15.69 -4.45
CA LEU A 179 -29.15 16.09 -3.55
C LEU A 179 -28.68 16.82 -2.29
N ASN A 180 -27.55 16.41 -1.71
CA ASN A 180 -26.97 17.07 -0.52
C ASN A 180 -26.26 18.38 -0.86
N GLY A 181 -25.94 18.62 -2.13
CA GLY A 181 -25.32 19.84 -2.63
C GLY A 181 -23.84 19.98 -2.28
N GLU A 182 -23.28 21.15 -2.61
CA GLU A 182 -21.91 21.50 -2.26
C GLU A 182 -21.70 21.54 -0.75
N SER A 183 -20.54 21.08 -0.31
CA SER A 183 -20.16 21.02 1.11
C SER A 183 -18.66 21.20 1.26
N GLU A 184 -18.13 21.09 2.49
CA GLU A 184 -16.68 21.12 2.69
C GLU A 184 -15.96 20.02 1.90
N ALA A 185 -16.62 18.88 1.66
CA ALA A 185 -16.05 17.71 1.00
C ALA A 185 -16.55 17.48 -0.44
N VAL A 186 -17.48 18.30 -0.95
CA VAL A 186 -18.07 18.14 -2.30
C VAL A 186 -18.14 19.51 -2.99
N GLU A 187 -17.67 19.60 -4.23
CA GLU A 187 -17.76 20.80 -5.05
C GLU A 187 -18.26 20.42 -6.45
N PHE A 188 -19.11 21.28 -7.03
CA PHE A 188 -19.58 21.17 -8.41
C PHE A 188 -18.89 22.21 -9.29
N LYS A 189 -18.61 21.82 -10.53
CA LYS A 189 -18.17 22.73 -11.60
C LYS A 189 -18.89 22.36 -12.88
N SER A 190 -19.39 23.35 -13.61
CA SER A 190 -20.14 23.07 -14.83
C SER A 190 -19.27 22.49 -15.93
N THR A 191 -17.99 22.88 -15.96
CA THR A 191 -17.05 22.58 -17.04
C THR A 191 -15.61 22.56 -16.53
N LEU A 192 -14.73 21.82 -17.20
CA LEU A 192 -13.30 21.82 -16.96
C LEU A 192 -12.59 23.03 -17.59
N ARG A 193 -12.99 23.45 -18.80
CA ARG A 193 -12.30 24.48 -19.58
C ARG A 193 -13.23 25.43 -20.36
N THR A 194 -14.48 25.08 -20.64
CA THR A 194 -15.35 25.91 -21.49
C THR A 194 -16.14 26.93 -20.68
N ASN A 195 -16.10 28.20 -21.05
CA ASN A 195 -16.99 29.20 -20.48
C ASN A 195 -18.38 29.09 -21.13
N LEU A 196 -19.39 28.66 -20.37
CA LEU A 196 -20.75 28.44 -20.90
C LEU A 196 -21.44 29.71 -21.44
N HIS A 197 -21.00 30.90 -21.04
CA HIS A 197 -21.57 32.15 -21.55
C HIS A 197 -21.01 32.50 -22.94
N THR A 198 -19.74 32.22 -23.20
CA THR A 198 -19.08 32.55 -24.47
C THR A 198 -19.00 31.36 -25.44
N GLY A 199 -19.07 30.13 -24.93
CA GLY A 199 -18.82 28.89 -25.68
C GLY A 199 -17.34 28.60 -25.94
N ASP A 200 -16.43 29.48 -25.50
CA ASP A 200 -15.01 29.38 -25.76
C ASP A 200 -14.24 28.75 -24.59
N LYS A 201 -13.07 28.19 -24.89
CA LYS A 201 -12.12 27.73 -23.88
C LYS A 201 -11.58 28.91 -23.09
N ASP A 202 -11.62 28.82 -21.78
CA ASP A 202 -11.26 29.88 -20.85
C ASP A 202 -10.37 29.33 -19.73
N ALA A 203 -9.12 29.79 -19.68
CA ALA A 203 -8.15 29.37 -18.67
C ALA A 203 -8.59 29.66 -17.22
N ARG A 204 -9.58 30.56 -17.04
CA ARG A 204 -10.19 30.82 -15.73
C ARG A 204 -11.02 29.63 -15.22
N MET A 205 -11.63 28.86 -16.13
CA MET A 205 -12.38 27.64 -15.75
C MET A 205 -11.42 26.57 -15.26
N GLU A 206 -10.32 26.33 -16.00
CA GLU A 206 -9.27 25.41 -15.58
C GLU A 206 -8.64 25.84 -14.24
N LEU A 207 -8.39 27.14 -14.07
CA LEU A 207 -7.86 27.68 -12.82
C LEU A 207 -8.85 27.48 -11.66
N ALA A 208 -10.16 27.62 -11.88
CA ALA A 208 -11.16 27.37 -10.84
C ALA A 208 -11.14 25.91 -10.40
N VAL A 209 -11.09 24.96 -11.34
CA VAL A 209 -10.94 23.52 -11.05
C VAL A 209 -9.66 23.25 -10.25
N LEU A 210 -8.52 23.76 -10.69
CA LEU A 210 -7.23 23.51 -10.03
C LEU A 210 -7.16 24.13 -8.62
N LYS A 211 -7.82 25.27 -8.39
CA LYS A 211 -7.95 25.85 -7.04
C LYS A 211 -8.70 24.90 -6.12
N THR A 212 -9.84 24.37 -6.55
CA THR A 212 -10.62 23.40 -5.79
C THR A 212 -9.81 22.14 -5.48
N LEU A 213 -9.14 21.56 -6.50
CA LEU A 213 -8.28 20.39 -6.30
C LEU A 213 -7.16 20.68 -5.29
N SER A 214 -6.47 21.82 -5.42
CA SER A 214 -5.43 22.23 -4.46
C SER A 214 -5.98 22.38 -3.05
N GLY A 215 -7.15 22.98 -2.89
CA GLY A 215 -7.84 23.11 -1.60
C GLY A 215 -8.15 21.76 -0.97
N PHE A 216 -8.74 20.82 -1.72
CA PHE A 216 -9.05 19.48 -1.22
C PHE A 216 -7.79 18.73 -0.81
N LEU A 217 -6.76 18.70 -1.67
CA LEU A 217 -5.51 17.98 -1.42
C LEU A 217 -4.80 18.49 -0.16
N ASN A 218 -4.81 19.81 0.09
CA ASN A 218 -4.13 20.39 1.24
C ASN A 218 -4.90 20.24 2.56
N THR A 219 -6.21 20.01 2.51
CA THR A 219 -7.07 19.93 3.70
C THR A 219 -7.42 18.50 4.08
N ASN A 220 -8.64 18.03 3.83
CA ASN A 220 -9.14 16.71 4.26
C ASN A 220 -9.45 15.76 3.08
N GLY A 221 -9.08 16.14 1.85
CA GLY A 221 -9.61 15.51 0.66
C GLY A 221 -11.02 16.01 0.32
N GLY A 222 -11.67 15.36 -0.64
CA GLY A 222 -13.02 15.70 -1.08
C GLY A 222 -13.31 15.16 -2.47
N MET A 223 -14.41 15.60 -3.05
CA MET A 223 -14.88 15.20 -4.37
C MET A 223 -15.22 16.43 -5.19
N LEU A 224 -14.65 16.50 -6.38
CA LEU A 224 -15.02 17.48 -7.40
C LEU A 224 -15.81 16.77 -8.49
N ILE A 225 -16.99 17.27 -8.80
CA ILE A 225 -17.82 16.75 -9.89
C ILE A 225 -17.91 17.83 -10.98
N ILE A 226 -17.46 17.46 -12.19
CA ILE A 226 -17.48 18.33 -13.38
C ILE A 226 -18.60 17.88 -14.31
N GLY A 227 -19.39 18.84 -14.78
CA GLY A 227 -20.58 18.61 -15.59
C GLY A 227 -21.89 18.92 -14.85
N LEU A 228 -21.83 19.63 -13.71
CA LEU A 228 -22.99 20.09 -12.94
C LEU A 228 -22.88 21.59 -12.68
N SER A 229 -23.97 22.35 -12.73
CA SER A 229 -24.00 23.73 -12.23
C SER A 229 -23.94 23.80 -10.71
N ASP A 230 -23.75 25.00 -10.18
CA ASP A 230 -23.64 25.25 -8.73
C ASP A 230 -24.91 24.79 -7.96
N ASP A 231 -26.06 24.74 -8.62
CA ASP A 231 -27.33 24.23 -8.06
C ASP A 231 -27.54 22.72 -8.26
N GLY A 232 -26.57 22.01 -8.84
CA GLY A 232 -26.63 20.58 -9.14
C GLY A 232 -27.30 20.22 -10.46
N THR A 233 -27.76 21.20 -11.26
CA THR A 233 -28.38 20.90 -12.57
C THR A 233 -27.37 20.22 -13.51
N PRO A 234 -27.75 19.13 -14.20
CA PRO A 234 -26.89 18.48 -15.18
C PRO A 234 -26.54 19.40 -16.37
N VAL A 235 -25.23 19.55 -16.62
CA VAL A 235 -24.67 20.26 -17.79
C VAL A 235 -24.01 19.25 -18.74
N GLY A 236 -23.32 18.26 -18.20
CA GLY A 236 -22.60 17.22 -18.93
C GLY A 236 -21.22 17.63 -19.46
N ILE A 237 -20.29 16.67 -19.52
CA ILE A 237 -18.92 16.90 -20.02
C ILE A 237 -18.86 17.27 -21.51
N GLN A 238 -19.96 17.07 -22.25
CA GLN A 238 -20.07 17.45 -23.65
C GLN A 238 -19.88 18.96 -23.85
N ALA A 239 -20.21 19.78 -22.85
CA ALA A 239 -19.98 21.21 -22.87
C ALA A 239 -18.50 21.60 -22.97
N ASP A 240 -17.57 20.71 -22.59
CA ASP A 240 -16.13 20.94 -22.70
C ASP A 240 -15.55 20.65 -24.10
N ASP A 241 -16.35 20.08 -25.01
CA ASP A 241 -15.98 19.80 -26.41
C ASP A 241 -14.67 18.98 -26.54
N PHE A 242 -14.52 17.96 -25.69
CA PHE A 242 -13.46 16.96 -25.86
C PHE A 242 -13.89 15.87 -26.83
N THR A 243 -12.96 15.35 -27.62
CA THR A 243 -13.22 14.26 -28.58
C THR A 243 -13.73 13.00 -27.89
N ASN A 244 -13.23 12.70 -26.69
CA ASN A 244 -13.66 11.60 -25.83
C ASN A 244 -13.16 11.80 -24.39
N GLU A 245 -13.62 10.93 -23.49
CA GLU A 245 -13.24 10.86 -22.08
C GLU A 245 -11.72 10.75 -21.86
N ASP A 246 -11.02 9.93 -22.64
CA ASP A 246 -9.56 9.80 -22.55
C ASP A 246 -8.83 11.12 -22.79
N LYS A 247 -9.30 11.93 -23.75
CA LYS A 247 -8.72 13.25 -24.04
C LYS A 247 -9.00 14.26 -22.93
N MET A 248 -10.17 14.20 -22.30
CA MET A 248 -10.49 15.03 -21.15
C MET A 248 -9.62 14.65 -19.94
N SER A 249 -9.49 13.36 -19.64
CA SER A 249 -8.62 12.82 -18.60
C SER A 249 -7.15 13.20 -18.83
N LEU A 250 -6.65 13.03 -20.05
CA LEU A 250 -5.29 13.43 -20.40
C LEU A 250 -5.08 14.93 -20.25
N HIS A 251 -6.08 15.74 -20.59
CA HIS A 251 -6.03 17.19 -20.39
C HIS A 251 -5.94 17.54 -18.91
N LEU A 252 -6.79 16.96 -18.05
CA LEU A 252 -6.73 17.12 -16.60
C LEU A 252 -5.34 16.77 -16.06
N VAL A 253 -4.79 15.60 -16.44
CA VAL A 253 -3.46 15.15 -16.04
C VAL A 253 -2.39 16.18 -16.43
N ASN A 254 -2.45 16.73 -17.64
CA ASN A 254 -1.48 17.70 -18.13
C ASN A 254 -1.54 19.03 -17.35
N ILE A 255 -2.74 19.55 -17.10
CA ILE A 255 -2.89 20.81 -16.36
C ILE A 255 -2.53 20.65 -14.88
N VAL A 256 -2.86 19.52 -14.24
CA VAL A 256 -2.44 19.23 -12.86
C VAL A 256 -0.93 19.07 -12.79
N LYS A 257 -0.32 18.24 -13.64
CA LYS A 257 1.13 18.03 -13.64
C LYS A 257 1.91 19.33 -13.85
N SER A 258 1.46 20.17 -14.77
CA SER A 258 2.15 21.41 -15.12
C SER A 258 1.97 22.53 -14.08
N ARG A 259 0.82 22.57 -13.38
CA ARG A 259 0.49 23.66 -12.46
C ARG A 259 0.52 23.29 -10.98
N MET A 260 0.43 22.02 -10.61
CA MET A 260 0.41 21.54 -9.22
C MET A 260 1.53 20.55 -8.90
N GLY A 261 2.31 20.14 -9.92
CA GLY A 261 3.40 19.17 -9.77
C GLY A 261 2.93 17.72 -9.84
N ILE A 262 3.90 16.81 -10.04
CA ILE A 262 3.60 15.39 -10.21
C ILE A 262 3.12 14.72 -8.92
N GLN A 263 3.48 15.27 -7.74
CA GLN A 263 3.05 14.73 -6.46
C GLN A 263 1.53 14.82 -6.26
N ALA A 264 0.87 15.85 -6.82
CA ALA A 264 -0.59 15.98 -6.74
C ALA A 264 -1.32 14.78 -7.40
N MET A 265 -0.72 14.18 -8.43
CA MET A 265 -1.33 13.07 -9.17
C MET A 265 -1.51 11.80 -8.35
N THR A 266 -0.69 11.57 -7.32
CA THR A 266 -0.81 10.34 -6.51
C THR A 266 -2.04 10.35 -5.61
N SER A 267 -2.66 11.51 -5.44
CA SER A 267 -3.80 11.73 -4.54
C SER A 267 -5.09 12.08 -5.29
N LEU A 268 -5.10 11.96 -6.63
CA LEU A 268 -6.27 12.24 -7.47
C LEU A 268 -6.69 10.98 -8.22
N HIS A 269 -7.97 10.64 -8.11
CA HIS A 269 -8.60 9.54 -8.86
C HIS A 269 -9.78 10.11 -9.64
N ALA A 270 -9.67 10.11 -10.96
CA ALA A 270 -10.72 10.59 -11.85
C ALA A 270 -11.39 9.41 -12.56
N HIS A 271 -12.72 9.45 -12.61
CA HIS A 271 -13.55 8.54 -13.39
C HIS A 271 -14.76 9.28 -13.96
N PHE A 272 -15.58 8.58 -14.74
CA PHE A 272 -16.79 9.14 -15.35
C PHE A 272 -18.00 8.33 -14.96
N ASP A 273 -19.07 9.03 -14.57
CA ASP A 273 -20.35 8.46 -14.14
C ASP A 273 -21.51 9.08 -14.93
N ASP A 274 -22.63 8.35 -14.95
CA ASP A 274 -23.90 8.83 -15.51
C ASP A 274 -24.78 9.42 -14.40
N HIS A 275 -25.37 10.59 -14.65
CA HIS A 275 -26.30 11.26 -13.75
C HIS A 275 -27.35 12.03 -14.56
N ASP A 276 -28.63 11.74 -14.32
CA ASP A 276 -29.78 12.39 -15.00
C ASP A 276 -29.57 12.54 -16.52
N ASP A 277 -29.29 11.40 -17.18
CA ASP A 277 -29.02 11.26 -18.62
C ASP A 277 -27.82 12.04 -19.17
N CYS A 278 -26.99 12.63 -18.29
CA CYS A 278 -25.75 13.31 -18.63
C CYS A 278 -24.53 12.54 -18.14
N ARG A 279 -23.41 12.70 -18.86
CA ARG A 279 -22.12 12.15 -18.46
C ARG A 279 -21.34 13.18 -17.66
N VAL A 280 -20.85 12.83 -16.48
CA VAL A 280 -20.06 13.72 -15.61
C VAL A 280 -18.68 13.15 -15.33
N MET A 281 -17.70 14.00 -15.00
CA MET A 281 -16.38 13.59 -14.55
C MET A 281 -16.29 13.77 -13.03
N VAL A 282 -16.02 12.69 -12.31
CA VAL A 282 -15.89 12.68 -10.85
C VAL A 282 -14.42 12.56 -10.49
N ILE A 283 -13.93 13.43 -9.63
CA ILE A 283 -12.54 13.46 -9.18
C ILE A 283 -12.50 13.32 -7.67
N LYS A 284 -12.17 12.11 -7.19
CA LYS A 284 -11.93 11.82 -5.78
C LYS A 284 -10.52 12.30 -5.40
N CYS A 285 -10.46 13.23 -4.46
CA CYS A 285 -9.24 13.82 -3.95
C CYS A 285 -8.92 13.21 -2.59
N ARG A 286 -7.83 12.47 -2.49
CA ARG A 286 -7.27 12.02 -1.21
C ARG A 286 -6.45 13.14 -0.58
N LYS A 287 -6.40 13.15 0.74
CA LYS A 287 -5.57 14.07 1.51
C LYS A 287 -4.09 13.89 1.11
N SER A 288 -3.44 14.95 0.64
CA SER A 288 -2.03 14.87 0.22
C SER A 288 -1.09 14.67 1.42
N PRO A 289 -0.03 13.86 1.28
CA PRO A 289 1.01 13.73 2.31
C PRO A 289 1.99 14.92 2.30
N THR A 290 2.02 15.72 1.24
CA THR A 290 2.90 16.89 1.10
C THR A 290 2.13 18.14 0.68
N PRO A 291 2.60 19.36 1.01
CA PRO A 291 1.96 20.60 0.58
C PRO A 291 1.88 20.70 -0.96
N ILE A 292 0.71 21.07 -1.48
CA ILE A 292 0.48 21.27 -2.92
C ILE A 292 0.31 22.76 -3.20
N PHE A 293 1.23 23.32 -3.99
CA PHE A 293 1.16 24.69 -4.47
C PHE A 293 0.59 24.72 -5.89
N LEU A 294 -0.28 25.69 -6.18
CA LEU A 294 -0.81 25.93 -7.51
C LEU A 294 -0.07 27.10 -8.17
N LYS A 295 0.57 26.81 -9.30
CA LYS A 295 1.21 27.81 -10.15
C LYS A 295 0.17 28.58 -10.95
N ASP A 296 0.16 29.90 -10.81
CA ASP A 296 -0.67 30.84 -11.55
C ASP A 296 0.22 31.90 -12.20
N GLY A 297 0.51 31.69 -13.48
CA GLY A 297 1.58 32.42 -14.17
C GLY A 297 2.94 32.16 -13.53
N ASN A 298 3.55 33.19 -12.98
CA ASN A 298 4.85 33.12 -12.28
C ASN A 298 4.71 33.07 -10.75
N THR A 299 3.49 33.02 -10.23
CA THR A 299 3.22 33.01 -8.79
C THR A 299 2.80 31.62 -8.35
N GLU A 300 3.39 31.12 -7.26
CA GLU A 300 2.89 29.94 -6.56
C GLU A 300 1.93 30.38 -5.46
N ARG A 301 0.74 29.78 -5.45
CA ARG A 301 -0.34 30.09 -4.52
C ARG A 301 -0.68 28.84 -3.71
N PHE A 302 -1.13 29.04 -2.47
CA PHE A 302 -1.49 27.94 -1.58
C PHE A 302 -2.95 28.06 -1.15
N PHE A 303 -3.74 27.03 -1.44
CA PHE A 303 -5.17 27.00 -1.17
C PHE A 303 -5.52 25.91 -0.18
N ILE A 304 -6.51 26.18 0.68
CA ILE A 304 -7.13 25.22 1.59
C ILE A 304 -8.66 25.28 1.49
N ARG A 305 -9.36 24.24 1.94
CA ARG A 305 -10.81 24.31 2.19
C ARG A 305 -11.08 24.97 3.54
N THR A 306 -12.08 25.84 3.57
CA THR A 306 -12.65 26.43 4.79
C THR A 306 -14.18 26.39 4.68
N GLY A 307 -14.79 25.33 5.19
CA GLY A 307 -16.18 25.02 4.85
C GLY A 307 -16.35 24.75 3.35
N PRO A 308 -17.45 25.17 2.71
CA PRO A 308 -17.70 24.93 1.28
C PRO A 308 -16.87 25.83 0.34
N SER A 309 -15.97 26.67 0.87
CA SER A 309 -15.18 27.61 0.07
C SER A 309 -13.71 27.23 0.03
N THR A 310 -13.03 27.65 -1.04
CA THR A 310 -11.58 27.52 -1.19
C THR A 310 -10.90 28.86 -0.91
N THR A 311 -10.01 28.91 0.08
CA THR A 311 -9.33 30.13 0.53
C THR A 311 -7.84 30.08 0.21
N GLU A 312 -7.34 31.17 -0.39
CA GLU A 312 -5.91 31.41 -0.55
C GLU A 312 -5.31 31.90 0.77
N LEU A 313 -4.26 31.23 1.24
CA LEU A 313 -3.54 31.66 2.43
C LEU A 313 -2.43 32.66 2.06
N SER A 314 -2.23 33.65 2.92
CA SER A 314 -1.02 34.49 2.82
C SER A 314 0.24 33.67 3.11
N ALA A 315 1.41 34.20 2.77
CA ALA A 315 2.68 33.49 2.98
C ALA A 315 2.90 33.07 4.45
N SER A 316 2.59 33.95 5.41
CA SER A 316 2.73 33.65 6.84
C SER A 316 1.75 32.58 7.31
N GLN A 317 0.49 32.65 6.86
CA GLN A 317 -0.53 31.64 7.16
C GLN A 317 -0.18 30.28 6.54
N THR A 318 0.37 30.28 5.33
CA THR A 318 0.82 29.07 4.63
C THR A 318 1.92 28.37 5.41
N GLN A 319 2.93 29.10 5.88
CA GLN A 319 4.03 28.54 6.66
C GLN A 319 3.53 27.89 7.96
N GLU A 320 2.64 28.58 8.68
CA GLU A 320 2.07 28.05 9.92
C GLU A 320 1.21 26.81 9.67
N TYR A 321 0.35 26.86 8.64
CA TYR A 321 -0.48 25.72 8.24
C TYR A 321 0.38 24.51 7.88
N ILE A 322 1.43 24.70 7.06
CA ILE A 322 2.30 23.60 6.64
C ILE A 322 2.95 22.91 7.83
N LYS A 323 3.43 23.69 8.79
CA LYS A 323 4.07 23.17 10.00
C LYS A 323 3.11 22.32 10.83
N GLN A 324 1.88 22.78 11.03
CA GLN A 324 0.87 22.07 11.82
C GLN A 324 0.35 20.83 11.11
N ARG A 325 0.14 20.92 9.79
CA ARG A 325 -0.57 19.90 9.02
C ARG A 325 0.34 18.80 8.47
N PHE A 326 1.56 19.12 8.03
CA PHE A 326 2.41 18.20 7.26
C PHE A 326 3.74 17.84 7.94
N MET A 327 4.14 18.56 9.00
CA MET A 327 5.38 18.30 9.73
C MET A 327 5.16 17.80 11.17
N GLY A 328 3.89 17.66 11.57
CA GLY A 328 3.46 17.13 12.88
C GLY A 328 3.13 15.65 12.83
#